data_AF-A0AAU5SEI3-F1
#
_entry.id   AF-A0AAU5SEI3-F1
#
_cell.length_a   1.000
_cell.length_b   1.000
_cell.length_c   1.000
_cell.angle_alpha   90.00
_cell.angle_beta   90.00
_cell.angle_gamma   90.00
#
_symmetry.space_group_name_H-M   'P 1'
#
loop_
_entity.id
_entity.type
_entity.pdbx_description
1 polymer ?
#
loop_
_entity_poly.entity_id
_entity_poly.type
_entity_poly.pdbx_seq_one_letter_code
_entity_poly.pdbx_strand_id
1 'polypeptide(L)'
;MTQQQRGPDDLGRGDDVYQPDKGGDRDIREDTGPLEPEDTLDDRGVVDVLDEGYSPPDRPLVVEDTGTTGDEQQAGDSLDDRLARERPDRQPPRGDGLGDASDTDGELLDPEAGDLRSGRLVGPDEGAHSREDGVTGEDVGIDGGAASAEEAAVHLVADADLPDEEEGSGPGSGGGTAGGGR
;
A
#
# COMPACT_ATOMS: atom_id res chain seq x y z
N MET A 1 9.03 -75.20 -17.24
CA MET A 1 7.61 -74.85 -17.01
C MET A 1 7.58 -73.86 -15.86
N THR A 2 7.60 -72.56 -16.12
CA THR A 2 6.45 -71.65 -16.34
C THR A 2 6.11 -70.91 -15.04
N GLN A 3 6.49 -69.63 -15.01
CA GLN A 3 5.86 -68.45 -14.41
C GLN A 3 4.91 -68.67 -13.22
N GLN A 4 5.10 -67.89 -12.15
CA GLN A 4 4.11 -66.85 -11.82
C GLN A 4 4.70 -65.78 -10.91
N GLN A 5 4.75 -64.57 -11.48
CA GLN A 5 4.93 -63.29 -10.81
C GLN A 5 3.71 -62.99 -9.93
N ARG A 6 3.94 -62.41 -8.75
CA ARG A 6 2.97 -61.54 -8.07
C ARG A 6 3.73 -60.56 -7.20
N GLY A 7 3.91 -59.34 -7.71
CA GLY A 7 4.12 -58.20 -6.84
C GLY A 7 2.84 -57.93 -6.04
N PRO A 8 2.94 -57.24 -4.91
CA PRO A 8 1.92 -56.30 -4.49
C PRO A 8 2.45 -54.88 -4.74
N ASP A 9 1.74 -54.20 -5.63
CA ASP A 9 1.76 -52.77 -5.82
C ASP A 9 1.41 -52.03 -4.53
N ASP A 10 1.95 -50.82 -4.43
CA ASP A 10 1.29 -49.62 -3.90
C ASP A 10 0.85 -49.60 -2.42
N LEU A 11 1.78 -49.20 -1.55
CA LEU A 11 1.45 -48.41 -0.36
C LEU A 11 2.33 -47.16 -0.34
N GLY A 12 1.82 -46.12 -0.99
CA GLY A 12 1.86 -44.76 -0.45
C GLY A 12 3.20 -44.06 -0.56
N ARG A 13 3.33 -43.26 -1.64
CA ARG A 13 4.15 -42.05 -1.61
C ARG A 13 3.79 -41.24 -0.36
N GLY A 14 4.71 -41.15 0.58
CA GLY A 14 4.47 -40.45 1.84
C GLY A 14 5.62 -40.52 2.85
N ASP A 15 6.74 -41.18 2.52
CA ASP A 15 7.95 -41.14 3.36
C ASP A 15 8.99 -40.10 2.89
N ASP A 16 8.79 -39.52 1.70
CA ASP A 16 9.58 -38.40 1.18
C ASP A 16 9.22 -37.05 1.84
N VAL A 17 8.31 -37.05 2.81
CA VAL A 17 8.01 -35.86 3.62
C VAL A 17 9.21 -35.62 4.51
N TYR A 18 9.81 -34.42 4.38
CA TYR A 18 10.86 -33.87 5.22
C TYR A 18 10.83 -34.47 6.64
N GLN A 19 11.81 -35.34 6.92
CA GLN A 19 12.07 -35.79 8.27
C GLN A 19 12.99 -34.73 8.88
N PRO A 20 12.59 -34.04 9.97
CA PRO A 20 13.52 -33.16 10.66
C PRO A 20 14.74 -33.98 11.10
N ASP A 21 15.93 -33.43 10.88
CA ASP A 21 17.19 -34.11 11.15
C ASP A 21 17.20 -34.66 12.58
N LYS A 22 17.41 -35.97 12.71
CA LYS A 22 17.49 -36.65 14.03
C LYS A 22 18.81 -36.35 14.75
N GLY A 23 19.78 -35.79 14.06
CA GLY A 23 20.87 -35.07 14.68
C GLY A 23 20.40 -33.64 14.82
N GLY A 24 20.08 -33.21 16.04
CA GLY A 24 19.78 -31.81 16.32
C GLY A 24 21.00 -30.95 16.03
N ASP A 25 21.24 -30.68 14.75
CA ASP A 25 22.26 -29.77 14.30
C ASP A 25 21.95 -28.40 14.89
N ARG A 26 23.03 -27.74 15.29
CA ARG A 26 23.00 -26.69 16.31
C ARG A 26 22.35 -25.40 15.82
N ASP A 27 22.05 -25.34 14.53
CA ASP A 27 21.72 -24.12 13.79
C ASP A 27 20.22 -23.74 13.89
N ILE A 28 19.32 -24.67 14.23
CA ILE A 28 17.87 -24.35 14.38
C ILE A 28 17.54 -23.86 15.80
N ARG A 29 18.45 -24.01 16.77
CA ARG A 29 18.14 -23.69 18.18
C ARG A 29 18.15 -22.19 18.45
N GLU A 30 18.96 -21.44 17.72
CA GLU A 30 19.12 -19.99 17.91
C GLU A 30 17.82 -19.24 17.54
N ASP A 31 17.04 -19.73 16.57
CA ASP A 31 15.75 -19.14 16.15
C ASP A 31 14.52 -19.64 16.95
N THR A 32 14.71 -20.44 18.00
CA THR A 32 13.57 -20.97 18.79
C THR A 32 13.28 -20.19 20.07
N GLY A 33 14.14 -19.22 20.42
CA GLY A 33 14.00 -18.36 21.59
C GLY A 33 13.53 -16.94 21.23
N PRO A 34 13.29 -16.08 22.24
CA PRO A 34 13.17 -14.64 22.02
C PRO A 34 14.47 -14.09 21.38
N LEU A 35 14.32 -13.13 20.47
CA LEU A 35 15.46 -12.53 19.74
C LEU A 35 16.30 -11.64 20.66
N GLU A 36 17.62 -11.70 20.52
CA GLU A 36 18.57 -10.90 21.31
C GLU A 36 18.59 -9.42 20.87
N PRO A 37 19.13 -8.51 21.70
CA PRO A 37 19.27 -7.09 21.35
C PRO A 37 20.13 -6.85 20.09
N GLU A 38 21.11 -7.74 19.82
CA GLU A 38 21.92 -7.68 18.61
C GLU A 38 21.14 -8.00 17.33
N ASP A 39 20.07 -8.77 17.44
CA ASP A 39 19.18 -9.11 16.32
C ASP A 39 18.03 -8.10 16.15
N THR A 40 17.49 -7.61 17.26
CA THR A 40 16.35 -6.67 17.27
C THR A 40 16.76 -5.20 17.20
N LEU A 41 18.03 -4.90 17.49
CA LEU A 41 18.55 -3.55 17.72
C LEU A 41 17.78 -2.76 18.81
N ASP A 42 17.08 -3.48 19.70
CA ASP A 42 16.29 -2.92 20.79
C ASP A 42 16.87 -3.38 22.14
N ASP A 43 17.65 -2.49 22.77
CA ASP A 43 18.28 -2.76 24.07
C ASP A 43 17.37 -2.34 25.23
N ARG A 44 16.79 -3.34 25.91
CA ARG A 44 15.94 -3.15 27.11
C ARG A 44 16.72 -3.13 28.42
N GLY A 45 18.06 -3.12 28.38
CA GLY A 45 18.94 -3.00 29.54
C GLY A 45 19.19 -4.31 30.30
N VAL A 46 18.91 -5.45 29.68
CA VAL A 46 19.21 -6.80 30.19
C VAL A 46 20.31 -7.44 29.36
N VAL A 47 21.13 -8.28 30.00
CA VAL A 47 22.25 -8.97 29.33
C VAL A 47 21.76 -10.17 28.50
N ASP A 48 20.69 -10.83 28.96
CA ASP A 48 20.02 -11.95 28.30
C ASP A 48 18.51 -11.65 28.32
N VAL A 49 17.83 -11.78 27.19
CA VAL A 49 16.38 -11.55 27.08
C VAL A 49 15.56 -12.50 27.94
N LEU A 50 16.10 -13.66 28.31
CA LEU A 50 15.50 -14.64 29.21
C LEU A 50 15.53 -14.19 30.68
N ASP A 51 16.36 -13.22 31.05
CA ASP A 51 16.40 -12.64 32.39
C ASP A 51 15.25 -11.65 32.64
N GLU A 52 14.56 -11.19 31.60
CA GLU A 52 13.44 -10.27 31.72
C GLU A 52 12.19 -10.99 32.25
N GLY A 53 11.78 -10.66 33.48
CA GLY A 53 10.57 -11.20 34.08
C GLY A 53 9.31 -10.51 33.58
N TYR A 54 8.30 -11.27 33.15
CA TYR A 54 6.97 -10.73 32.89
C TYR A 54 6.25 -10.42 34.20
N SER A 55 5.83 -9.17 34.38
CA SER A 55 4.94 -8.75 35.48
C SER A 55 3.52 -8.62 34.93
N PRO A 56 2.60 -9.55 35.25
CA PRO A 56 1.22 -9.45 34.82
C PRO A 56 0.56 -8.19 35.40
N PRO A 57 -0.47 -7.64 34.72
CA PRO A 57 -1.23 -6.52 35.27
C PRO A 57 -1.81 -6.83 36.64
N ASP A 58 -1.73 -5.88 37.59
CA ASP A 58 -2.32 -5.99 38.93
C ASP A 58 -3.86 -6.04 38.95
N ARG A 59 -4.49 -5.91 37.79
CA ARG A 59 -5.93 -5.90 37.62
C ARG A 59 -6.35 -6.67 36.37
N PRO A 60 -7.52 -7.33 36.39
CA PRO A 60 -8.05 -7.98 35.21
C PRO A 60 -8.25 -6.96 34.07
N LEU A 61 -7.82 -7.34 32.87
CA LEU A 61 -8.01 -6.56 31.65
C LEU A 61 -9.29 -6.99 30.95
N VAL A 62 -10.06 -6.04 30.40
CA VAL A 62 -11.18 -6.29 29.47
C VAL A 62 -12.33 -7.12 30.07
N VAL A 63 -12.32 -7.38 31.39
CA VAL A 63 -13.36 -8.19 32.06
C VAL A 63 -14.72 -7.49 32.07
N GLU A 64 -14.75 -6.16 32.00
CA GLU A 64 -15.98 -5.36 31.90
C GLU A 64 -16.27 -4.90 30.47
N ASP A 65 -15.53 -5.40 29.46
CA ASP A 65 -15.78 -5.06 28.07
C ASP A 65 -16.87 -5.96 27.46
N THR A 66 -17.44 -5.50 26.36
CA THR A 66 -18.49 -6.20 25.63
C THR A 66 -17.89 -7.36 24.83
N GLY A 67 -18.59 -8.50 24.74
CA GLY A 67 -18.11 -9.67 23.98
C GLY A 67 -17.35 -10.70 24.83
N THR A 68 -17.42 -10.58 26.16
CA THR A 68 -16.87 -11.59 27.07
C THR A 68 -17.81 -12.78 27.23
N THR A 69 -19.09 -12.64 26.88
CA THR A 69 -20.09 -13.72 26.88
C THR A 69 -20.44 -14.20 25.46
N GLY A 70 -20.93 -15.44 25.34
CA GLY A 70 -21.30 -16.01 24.03
C GLY A 70 -22.45 -15.28 23.34
N ASP A 71 -23.44 -14.83 24.10
CA ASP A 71 -24.58 -14.07 23.57
C ASP A 71 -24.13 -12.71 23.02
N GLU A 72 -23.21 -12.02 23.70
CA GLU A 72 -22.63 -10.75 23.23
C GLU A 72 -21.80 -10.94 21.97
N GLN A 73 -21.00 -12.01 21.86
CA GLN A 73 -20.25 -12.29 20.64
C GLN A 73 -21.17 -12.54 19.44
N GLN A 74 -22.31 -13.18 19.67
CA GLN A 74 -23.28 -13.43 18.61
C GLN A 74 -24.08 -12.18 18.22
N ALA A 75 -24.38 -11.30 19.18
CA ALA A 75 -25.00 -10.01 18.91
C ALA A 75 -24.02 -9.05 18.21
N GLY A 76 -22.74 -9.11 18.59
CA GLY A 76 -21.70 -8.17 18.16
C GLY A 76 -21.85 -6.80 18.81
N ASP A 77 -20.83 -5.97 18.61
CA ASP A 77 -20.81 -4.59 19.11
C ASP A 77 -21.72 -3.68 18.29
N SER A 78 -22.37 -2.72 18.94
CA SER A 78 -23.07 -1.65 18.24
C SER A 78 -22.09 -0.72 17.50
N LEU A 79 -22.56 -0.03 16.46
CA LEU A 79 -21.75 0.96 15.76
C LEU A 79 -21.29 2.08 16.72
N ASP A 80 -22.17 2.53 17.60
CA ASP A 80 -21.87 3.58 18.58
C ASP A 80 -20.75 3.16 19.54
N ASP A 81 -20.77 1.91 20.02
CA ASP A 81 -19.73 1.38 20.91
C ASP A 81 -18.37 1.26 20.22
N ARG A 82 -18.38 0.94 18.91
CA ARG A 82 -17.16 0.90 18.09
C ARG A 82 -16.61 2.30 17.86
N LEU A 83 -17.46 3.28 17.57
CA LEU A 83 -17.07 4.68 17.39
C LEU A 83 -16.56 5.29 18.70
N ALA A 84 -17.14 4.95 19.85
CA ALA A 84 -16.67 5.42 21.15
C ALA A 84 -15.25 4.95 21.49
N ARG A 85 -14.81 3.81 20.93
CA ARG A 85 -13.46 3.27 21.06
C ARG A 85 -12.47 3.85 20.06
N GLU A 86 -12.95 4.41 18.96
CA GLU A 86 -12.11 5.00 17.92
C GLU A 86 -11.29 6.17 18.48
N ARG A 87 -10.01 6.22 18.13
CA ARG A 87 -9.16 7.37 18.39
C ARG A 87 -8.92 8.08 17.07
N PRO A 88 -9.03 9.43 17.02
CA PRO A 88 -8.70 10.17 15.81
C PRO A 88 -7.27 9.85 15.35
N ASP A 89 -7.10 9.72 14.04
CA ASP A 89 -5.78 9.56 13.45
C ASP A 89 -4.88 10.74 13.79
N ARG A 90 -3.61 10.44 14.07
CA ARG A 90 -2.62 11.50 14.26
C ARG A 90 -2.32 12.12 12.91
N GLN A 91 -2.62 13.42 12.80
CA GLN A 91 -2.16 14.19 11.67
C GLN A 91 -0.63 14.12 11.61
N PRO A 92 -0.04 13.91 10.42
CA PRO A 92 1.40 14.06 10.27
C PRO A 92 1.83 15.46 10.74
N PRO A 93 3.09 15.62 11.18
CA PRO A 93 3.61 16.95 11.47
C PRO A 93 3.40 17.87 10.26
N ARG A 94 3.15 19.16 10.50
CA ARG A 94 3.11 20.14 9.41
C ARG A 94 4.46 20.10 8.70
N GLY A 95 4.44 19.71 7.43
CA GLY A 95 5.58 19.85 6.54
C GLY A 95 5.93 21.33 6.32
N ASP A 96 7.05 21.56 5.66
CA ASP A 96 7.47 22.87 5.16
C ASP A 96 6.67 23.33 3.93
N GLY A 97 5.77 22.47 3.43
CA GLY A 97 4.96 22.71 2.24
C GLY A 97 5.70 22.42 0.94
N LEU A 98 6.86 21.78 1.00
CA LEU A 98 7.70 21.42 -0.14
C LEU A 98 7.84 19.90 -0.20
N GLY A 99 7.38 19.29 -1.29
CA GLY A 99 7.54 17.84 -1.51
C GLY A 99 6.83 16.95 -0.49
N ASP A 100 7.25 15.68 -0.44
CA ASP A 100 6.66 14.60 0.37
C ASP A 100 7.40 14.33 1.69
N ALA A 101 8.54 14.99 1.92
CA ALA A 101 9.39 14.79 3.09
C ALA A 101 9.84 16.13 3.70
N SER A 102 9.72 16.26 5.04
CA SER A 102 10.00 17.51 5.76
C SER A 102 11.44 17.66 6.27
N ASP A 103 12.24 16.60 6.22
CA ASP A 103 13.61 16.53 6.77
C ASP A 103 14.67 16.25 5.71
N THR A 104 14.29 16.32 4.44
CA THR A 104 15.18 16.18 3.28
C THR A 104 15.14 17.45 2.43
N ASP A 105 16.12 17.61 1.55
CA ASP A 105 16.12 18.65 0.51
C ASP A 105 15.10 18.29 -0.59
N GLY A 106 13.85 17.98 -0.21
CA GLY A 106 12.81 17.44 -1.08
C GLY A 106 12.70 18.22 -2.40
N GLU A 107 12.49 17.48 -3.50
CA GLU A 107 12.17 18.10 -4.79
C GLU A 107 10.83 18.83 -4.66
N LEU A 108 10.73 20.03 -5.24
CA LEU A 108 9.46 20.74 -5.29
C LEU A 108 8.45 19.89 -6.08
N LEU A 109 7.20 19.84 -5.59
CA LEU A 109 6.10 19.27 -6.35
C LEU A 109 5.98 20.00 -7.68
N ASP A 110 5.96 19.24 -8.77
CA ASP A 110 5.71 19.77 -10.10
C ASP A 110 4.30 20.38 -10.13
N PRO A 111 4.11 21.63 -10.60
CA PRO A 111 2.77 22.21 -10.77
C PRO A 111 1.82 21.33 -11.60
N GLU A 112 2.35 20.50 -12.50
CA GLU A 112 1.58 19.53 -13.30
C GLU A 112 1.05 18.34 -12.48
N ALA A 113 1.50 18.15 -11.24
CA ALA A 113 1.05 17.06 -10.38
C ALA A 113 -0.38 17.26 -9.86
N GLY A 114 -0.81 18.51 -9.64
CA GLY A 114 -2.14 18.88 -9.15
C GLY A 114 -2.45 18.48 -7.70
N ASP A 115 -3.12 19.37 -6.95
CA ASP A 115 -3.43 19.16 -5.52
C ASP A 115 -4.76 18.40 -5.29
N LEU A 116 -5.63 18.39 -6.29
CA LEU A 116 -6.97 17.81 -6.21
C LEU A 116 -7.10 16.68 -7.21
N ARG A 117 -7.48 15.49 -6.74
CA ARG A 117 -7.87 14.38 -7.62
C ARG A 117 -9.10 14.73 -8.47
N SER A 118 -9.19 14.16 -9.66
CA SER A 118 -10.42 14.16 -10.44
C SER A 118 -11.53 13.32 -9.79
N GLY A 119 -12.77 13.64 -10.14
CA GLY A 119 -13.93 12.80 -9.88
C GLY A 119 -14.12 11.72 -10.94
N ARG A 120 -15.37 11.25 -11.08
CA ARG A 120 -15.76 10.27 -12.09
C ARG A 120 -15.73 10.93 -13.47
N LEU A 121 -15.04 10.32 -14.44
CA LEU A 121 -14.94 10.85 -15.80
C LEU A 121 -15.93 10.14 -16.72
N VAL A 122 -16.93 10.88 -17.20
CA VAL A 122 -17.97 10.33 -18.08
C VAL A 122 -17.74 10.81 -19.50
N GLY A 123 -17.58 9.86 -20.42
CA GLY A 123 -17.51 10.17 -21.85
C GLY A 123 -18.83 10.72 -22.40
N PRO A 124 -18.81 11.46 -23.51
CA PRO A 124 -20.02 11.83 -24.24
C PRO A 124 -20.90 10.60 -24.52
N ASP A 125 -22.23 10.77 -24.48
CA ASP A 125 -23.21 9.67 -24.57
C ASP A 125 -22.92 8.51 -23.59
N GLU A 126 -22.37 8.83 -22.42
CA GLU A 126 -22.01 7.88 -21.35
C GLU A 126 -21.00 6.80 -21.80
N GLY A 127 -20.27 7.05 -22.88
CA GLY A 127 -19.37 6.07 -23.49
C GLY A 127 -20.10 4.91 -24.19
N ALA A 128 -21.40 5.02 -24.46
CA ALA A 128 -22.20 3.96 -25.07
C ALA A 128 -21.83 3.69 -26.55
N HIS A 129 -21.13 4.62 -27.20
CA HIS A 129 -20.80 4.55 -28.62
C HIS A 129 -19.32 4.85 -28.87
N SER A 130 -18.71 4.09 -29.78
CA SER A 130 -17.34 4.37 -30.24
C SER A 130 -17.32 5.60 -31.13
N ARG A 131 -16.27 6.42 -30.98
CA ARG A 131 -16.11 7.68 -31.70
C ARG A 131 -14.76 7.75 -32.40
N GLU A 132 -14.72 8.48 -33.52
CA GLU A 132 -13.55 8.65 -34.36
C GLU A 132 -12.69 9.86 -33.95
N ASP A 133 -13.27 10.77 -33.16
CA ASP A 133 -12.66 12.06 -32.77
C ASP A 133 -11.79 11.99 -31.49
N GLY A 134 -11.48 10.79 -31.00
CA GLY A 134 -10.67 10.56 -29.80
C GLY A 134 -11.49 10.27 -28.52
N VAL A 135 -10.77 10.14 -27.39
CA VAL A 135 -11.33 9.83 -26.06
C VAL A 135 -11.35 11.10 -25.22
N THR A 136 -12.53 11.57 -24.86
CA THR A 136 -12.76 12.73 -23.98
C THR A 136 -13.77 12.35 -22.90
N GLY A 137 -13.71 13.04 -21.75
CA GLY A 137 -14.63 12.81 -20.64
C GLY A 137 -14.81 14.08 -19.80
N GLU A 138 -15.97 14.21 -19.18
CA GLU A 138 -16.30 15.30 -18.26
C GLU A 138 -16.29 14.78 -16.81
N ASP A 139 -15.66 15.54 -15.92
CA ASP A 139 -15.69 15.26 -14.47
C ASP A 139 -17.05 15.65 -13.91
N VAL A 140 -17.79 14.67 -13.42
CA VAL A 140 -19.13 14.83 -12.82
C VAL A 140 -19.11 14.70 -11.29
N GLY A 141 -17.93 14.77 -10.67
CA GLY A 141 -17.71 14.82 -9.24
C GLY A 141 -17.26 13.49 -8.62
N ILE A 142 -16.90 13.57 -7.33
CA ILE A 142 -16.41 12.43 -6.54
C ILE A 142 -17.57 11.49 -6.23
N ASP A 143 -17.53 10.28 -6.80
CA ASP A 143 -18.39 9.19 -6.38
C ASP A 143 -17.77 8.54 -5.13
N GLY A 144 -18.45 8.59 -3.99
CA GLY A 144 -17.94 8.31 -2.64
C GLY A 144 -17.49 6.86 -2.36
N GLY A 145 -16.57 6.33 -3.18
CA GLY A 145 -16.01 4.98 -3.11
C GLY A 145 -16.11 4.18 -4.42
N ALA A 146 -16.76 4.69 -5.46
CA ALA A 146 -16.95 3.99 -6.74
C ALA A 146 -16.01 4.47 -7.87
N ALA A 147 -15.15 5.45 -7.60
CA ALA A 147 -14.13 5.88 -8.55
C ALA A 147 -13.15 4.74 -8.85
N SER A 148 -12.79 4.55 -10.11
CA SER A 148 -11.79 3.54 -10.48
C SER A 148 -10.40 3.92 -9.95
N ALA A 149 -9.48 2.96 -9.91
CA ALA A 149 -8.10 3.24 -9.51
C ALA A 149 -7.43 4.28 -10.45
N GLU A 150 -7.78 4.26 -11.74
CA GLU A 150 -7.28 5.24 -12.70
C GLU A 150 -7.83 6.65 -12.42
N GLU A 151 -9.13 6.78 -12.12
CA GLU A 151 -9.74 8.07 -11.79
C GLU A 151 -9.17 8.66 -10.49
N ALA A 152 -8.85 7.80 -9.51
CA ALA A 152 -8.21 8.22 -8.27
C ALA A 152 -6.75 8.65 -8.45
N ALA A 153 -6.10 8.24 -9.54
CA ALA A 153 -4.72 8.61 -9.86
C ALA A 153 -4.61 9.92 -10.66
N VAL A 154 -5.69 10.33 -11.35
CA VAL A 154 -5.71 11.56 -12.15
C VAL A 154 -5.98 12.77 -11.25
N HIS A 155 -5.23 13.85 -11.47
CA HIS A 155 -5.33 15.11 -10.72
C HIS A 155 -5.68 16.27 -11.65
N LEU A 156 -6.36 17.26 -11.08
CA LEU A 156 -6.74 18.49 -11.75
C LEU A 156 -5.60 19.50 -11.65
N VAL A 157 -5.22 20.06 -12.79
CA VAL A 157 -4.26 21.16 -12.89
C VAL A 157 -4.99 22.34 -13.52
N ALA A 158 -4.97 23.50 -12.88
CA ALA A 158 -5.56 24.70 -13.48
C ALA A 158 -4.55 25.33 -14.44
N ASP A 159 -5.05 25.86 -15.57
CA ASP A 159 -4.21 26.58 -16.54
C ASP A 159 -3.43 27.75 -15.91
N ALA A 160 -3.93 28.32 -14.81
CA ALA A 160 -3.27 29.39 -14.08
C ALA A 160 -2.06 28.92 -13.24
N ASP A 161 -1.97 27.64 -12.94
CA ASP A 161 -0.90 27.02 -12.16
C ASP A 161 0.23 26.51 -13.06
N LEU A 162 -0.04 26.33 -14.36
CA LEU A 162 0.97 25.96 -15.36
C LEU A 162 1.85 27.16 -15.72
N PRO A 163 3.17 26.94 -15.93
CA PRO A 163 4.04 27.98 -16.46
C PRO A 163 3.57 28.38 -17.86
N ASP A 164 3.72 29.66 -18.21
CA ASP A 164 3.58 30.08 -19.60
C ASP A 164 4.56 29.28 -20.46
N GLU A 165 4.08 28.61 -21.51
CA GLU A 165 4.92 27.91 -22.48
C GLU A 165 5.97 28.89 -23.02
N GLU A 166 7.19 28.86 -22.47
CA GLU A 166 8.32 29.63 -22.98
C GLU A 166 8.53 29.19 -24.43
N GLU A 167 8.20 30.06 -25.40
CA GLU A 167 8.38 29.76 -26.82
C GLU A 167 9.81 29.26 -27.06
N GLY A 168 9.93 27.94 -27.21
CA GLY A 168 11.18 27.28 -27.51
C GLY A 168 11.78 27.92 -28.74
N SER A 169 12.95 28.56 -28.56
CA SER A 169 13.84 28.95 -29.64
C SER A 169 14.17 27.72 -30.51
N GLY A 170 13.37 27.51 -31.56
CA GLY A 170 13.54 26.51 -32.63
C GLY A 170 13.50 27.19 -34.01
N PRO A 171 14.15 26.60 -35.01
CA PRO A 171 15.17 27.26 -35.83
C PRO A 171 14.62 28.36 -36.74
N GLY A 172 15.41 29.42 -36.90
CA GLY A 172 15.12 30.53 -37.80
C GLY A 172 14.73 30.06 -39.20
N SER A 173 13.45 30.25 -39.53
CA SER A 173 12.97 30.25 -40.90
C SER A 173 13.61 31.44 -41.63
N GLY A 174 14.72 31.17 -42.31
CA GLY A 174 15.39 32.12 -43.18
C GLY A 174 14.54 32.45 -44.42
N GLY A 175 13.54 33.31 -44.25
CA GLY A 175 12.79 33.95 -45.34
C GLY A 175 13.60 35.11 -45.95
N GLY A 176 14.63 34.79 -46.73
CA GLY A 176 15.44 35.77 -47.47
C GLY A 176 14.87 36.04 -48.86
N THR A 177 14.25 37.20 -49.03
CA THR A 177 13.62 37.76 -50.22
C THR A 177 14.45 37.70 -51.51
N ALA A 178 13.85 37.26 -52.61
CA ALA A 178 14.37 37.42 -53.97
C ALA A 178 14.25 38.90 -54.42
N GLY A 179 15.37 39.62 -54.40
CA GLY A 179 15.49 40.95 -55.02
C GLY A 179 15.75 40.83 -56.52
N GLY A 180 14.79 41.26 -57.33
CA GLY A 180 14.93 41.39 -58.79
C GLY A 180 15.97 42.45 -59.17
N GLY A 181 16.88 42.07 -60.05
CA GLY A 181 17.93 42.94 -60.58
C GLY A 181 17.85 43.10 -62.09
N ARG A 182 17.53 44.33 -62.50
CA ARG A 182 17.84 45.06 -63.75
C ARG A 182 17.15 44.64 -65.05
#